data_AF-A0A940MA89-F1
#
_entry.id   AF-A0A940MA89-F1
#
_cell.length_a   1.000
_cell.length_b   1.000
_cell.length_c   1.000
_cell.angle_alpha   90.00
_cell.angle_beta   90.00
_cell.angle_gamma   90.00
#
_symmetry.space_group_name_H-M   'P 1'
#
loop_
_entity.id
_entity.type
_entity.pdbx_description
1 polymer ?
#
loop_
_entity_poly.entity_id
_entity_poly.type
_entity_poly.pdbx_seq_one_letter_code
_entity_poly.pdbx_strand_id
1 'polypeptide(L)'
;MSLRTLGRGILPVAALVTAGLTLTACGPGNNDASGSATPSSSPSASSPSSPAPSPSSSPPSAPSSSPAGSGGSSGSGGSVSESVPGVIDCGKSLSKLEIRPKSILLACSDSTAGLQNLTWSHWGRNTLTGSPDDGPTPSATATATGEFFLNDCDPDCATGHAHTYPVKVTLSVVNSSPLKSGDTYFARASLTWQGAKPPAGTKTTFVLQDPTAS
;
A
#
# COMPACT_ATOMS: atom_id res chain seq x y z
N MET A 1 40.38 27.20 -13.07
CA MET A 1 41.47 26.20 -13.20
C MET A 1 40.85 24.87 -13.58
N SER A 2 41.03 24.44 -14.83
CA SER A 2 40.83 23.05 -15.26
C SER A 2 42.00 22.21 -14.78
N LEU A 3 41.76 21.03 -14.20
CA LEU A 3 42.70 19.93 -14.30
C LEU A 3 41.98 18.58 -14.33
N ARG A 4 42.39 17.80 -15.32
CA ARG A 4 41.85 16.53 -15.83
C ARG A 4 42.23 15.37 -14.91
N THR A 5 41.30 14.44 -14.65
CA THR A 5 41.30 13.04 -15.14
C THR A 5 42.67 12.33 -15.19
N LEU A 6 42.83 11.34 -14.29
CA LEU A 6 43.64 10.12 -14.41
C LEU A 6 42.89 9.08 -13.54
N GLY A 7 42.32 7.97 -14.00
CA GLY A 7 42.71 7.11 -15.12
C GLY A 7 43.53 5.92 -14.59
N ARG A 8 42.86 4.91 -14.01
CA ARG A 8 43.33 3.54 -13.70
C ARG A 8 42.08 2.76 -13.25
N GLY A 9 41.49 1.82 -13.97
CA GLY A 9 42.03 0.91 -14.97
C GLY A 9 42.46 -0.39 -14.29
N ILE A 10 41.50 -1.17 -13.75
CA ILE A 10 41.70 -2.58 -13.41
C ILE A 10 40.46 -3.36 -13.83
N LEU A 11 40.72 -4.39 -14.64
CA LEU A 11 39.77 -5.19 -15.41
C LEU A 11 38.84 -6.06 -14.54
N PRO A 12 37.63 -6.39 -15.02
CA PRO A 12 36.81 -7.44 -14.43
C PRO A 12 37.39 -8.83 -14.77
N VAL A 13 37.69 -9.64 -13.75
CA VAL A 13 37.89 -11.08 -13.92
C VAL A 13 36.52 -11.73 -14.08
N ALA A 14 36.18 -12.04 -15.32
CA ALA A 14 35.05 -12.89 -15.68
C ALA A 14 35.38 -14.34 -15.30
N ALA A 15 34.79 -14.84 -14.20
CA ALA A 15 34.75 -16.26 -13.92
C ALA A 15 33.52 -16.86 -14.61
N LEU A 16 33.73 -17.38 -15.82
CA LEU A 16 32.84 -18.31 -16.50
C LEU A 16 32.77 -19.60 -15.69
N VAL A 17 31.63 -19.87 -15.04
CA VAL A 17 31.27 -21.21 -14.57
C VAL A 17 30.18 -21.73 -15.49
N THR A 18 30.60 -22.50 -16.49
CA THR A 18 29.74 -23.31 -17.34
C THR A 18 29.60 -24.73 -16.77
N ALA A 19 28.45 -25.32 -17.09
CA ALA A 19 28.12 -26.75 -17.10
C ALA A 19 27.52 -27.36 -15.83
N GLY A 20 26.25 -27.78 -15.96
CA GLY A 20 25.54 -28.62 -15.01
C GLY A 20 24.08 -28.89 -15.40
N LEU A 21 23.82 -29.20 -16.66
CA LEU A 21 22.51 -29.60 -17.17
C LEU A 21 22.18 -31.01 -16.65
N THR A 22 21.22 -31.15 -15.73
CA THR A 22 20.61 -32.45 -15.41
C THR A 22 19.13 -32.43 -15.78
N LEU A 23 18.86 -32.93 -16.99
CA LEU A 23 17.53 -33.35 -17.42
C LEU A 23 17.25 -34.73 -16.83
N THR A 24 16.40 -34.80 -15.81
CA THR A 24 15.78 -36.06 -15.38
C THR A 24 14.33 -36.05 -15.86
N ALA A 25 14.08 -36.70 -16.99
CA ALA A 25 12.75 -36.99 -17.52
C ALA A 25 12.63 -38.49 -17.82
N CYS A 26 11.86 -39.20 -17.00
CA CYS A 26 11.04 -40.39 -17.31
C CYS A 26 10.37 -40.81 -15.98
N GLY A 27 9.06 -41.07 -15.85
CA GLY A 27 8.05 -41.33 -16.86
C GLY A 27 6.62 -41.35 -16.28
N PRO A 28 5.65 -41.88 -17.03
CA PRO A 28 4.23 -41.83 -16.70
C PRO A 28 3.83 -42.98 -15.79
N GLY A 29 3.33 -42.66 -14.60
CA GLY A 29 2.68 -43.62 -13.71
C GLY A 29 1.16 -43.48 -13.82
N ASN A 30 0.55 -44.16 -14.79
CA ASN A 30 -0.88 -44.47 -14.76
C ASN A 30 -1.09 -45.60 -13.74
N ASN A 31 -1.87 -45.36 -12.69
CA ASN A 31 -2.60 -46.40 -11.98
C ASN A 31 -3.97 -45.87 -11.59
N ASP A 32 -4.95 -46.19 -12.43
CA ASP A 32 -6.36 -46.27 -12.12
C ASP A 32 -6.61 -47.18 -10.92
N ALA A 33 -7.35 -46.70 -9.92
CA ALA A 33 -8.22 -47.53 -9.10
C ALA A 33 -9.24 -46.65 -8.34
N SER A 34 -10.39 -46.49 -8.99
CA SER A 34 -11.73 -46.55 -8.40
C SER A 34 -11.89 -46.22 -6.91
N GLY A 35 -12.41 -45.02 -6.66
CA GLY A 35 -13.22 -44.69 -5.49
C GLY A 35 -14.42 -43.88 -5.93
N SER A 36 -15.50 -44.57 -6.29
CA SER A 36 -16.82 -43.95 -6.52
C SER A 36 -17.33 -43.31 -5.24
N ALA A 37 -17.67 -42.02 -5.29
CA ALA A 37 -18.83 -41.43 -4.62
C ALA A 37 -18.88 -39.91 -4.86
N THR A 38 -19.55 -39.49 -5.94
CA THR A 38 -20.39 -38.28 -5.93
C THR A 38 -21.75 -38.70 -5.32
N PRO A 39 -22.60 -37.79 -4.77
CA PRO A 39 -22.73 -36.39 -5.19
C PRO A 39 -22.92 -35.32 -4.11
N SER A 40 -22.56 -34.10 -4.52
CA SER A 40 -23.32 -32.85 -4.39
C SER A 40 -24.39 -32.80 -3.30
N SER A 41 -24.17 -31.97 -2.28
CA SER A 41 -25.22 -31.54 -1.34
C SER A 41 -24.98 -30.11 -0.86
N SER A 42 -25.58 -29.17 -1.60
CA SER A 42 -26.09 -27.88 -1.12
C SER A 42 -27.01 -27.35 -2.22
N PRO A 43 -28.11 -26.61 -1.95
CA PRO A 43 -28.53 -26.03 -0.67
C PRO A 43 -29.98 -26.37 -0.27
N SER A 44 -30.26 -26.53 1.03
CA SER A 44 -31.63 -26.42 1.54
C SER A 44 -31.93 -24.97 1.88
N ALA A 45 -32.69 -24.34 0.98
CA ALA A 45 -33.43 -23.13 1.23
C ALA A 45 -34.37 -23.34 2.43
N SER A 46 -34.30 -22.42 3.40
CA SER A 46 -35.32 -22.28 4.44
C SER A 46 -35.82 -20.85 4.38
N SER A 47 -36.92 -20.65 3.64
CA SER A 47 -37.82 -19.51 3.86
C SER A 47 -38.82 -19.89 4.94
N PRO A 48 -39.11 -18.99 5.88
CA PRO A 48 -40.52 -18.69 6.10
C PRO A 48 -40.85 -17.19 6.20
N SER A 49 -41.90 -16.84 5.47
CA SER A 49 -43.07 -16.06 5.89
C SER A 49 -42.90 -14.65 6.44
N SER A 50 -43.32 -13.69 5.61
CA SER A 50 -43.79 -12.36 5.99
C SER A 50 -44.94 -12.40 7.00
N PRO A 51 -45.03 -11.39 7.88
CA PRO A 51 -46.32 -10.77 8.17
C PRO A 51 -46.38 -9.28 7.81
N ALA A 52 -47.51 -8.94 7.18
CA ALA A 52 -48.31 -7.72 7.08
C ALA A 52 -47.76 -6.30 7.37
N PRO A 53 -48.28 -5.26 6.66
CA PRO A 53 -47.91 -3.85 6.83
C PRO A 53 -48.60 -3.17 8.01
N SER A 54 -47.87 -2.30 8.72
CA SER A 54 -48.41 -1.36 9.71
C SER A 54 -48.77 -0.01 9.06
N PRO A 55 -49.87 0.65 9.47
CA PRO A 55 -50.32 1.92 8.91
C PRO A 55 -49.64 3.16 9.50
N SER A 56 -49.43 4.14 8.62
CA SER A 56 -49.62 5.59 8.74
C SER A 56 -49.50 6.27 10.12
N SER A 57 -48.59 7.24 10.22
CA SER A 57 -48.77 8.44 11.06
C SER A 57 -47.89 9.59 10.54
N SER A 58 -48.49 10.51 9.79
CA SER A 58 -47.96 11.84 9.50
C SER A 58 -48.10 12.76 10.73
N PRO A 59 -47.16 13.69 10.94
CA PRO A 59 -47.49 14.97 11.56
C PRO A 59 -47.37 16.16 10.57
N PRO A 60 -48.04 17.30 10.88
CA PRO A 60 -48.46 18.30 9.92
C PRO A 60 -47.41 19.36 9.56
N SER A 61 -47.64 19.98 8.40
CA SER A 61 -47.06 21.23 7.92
C SER A 61 -47.26 22.39 8.90
N ALA A 62 -46.21 23.19 9.09
CA ALA A 62 -46.31 24.58 9.53
C ALA A 62 -45.56 25.48 8.54
N PRO A 63 -46.09 26.67 8.16
CA PRO A 63 -45.46 27.54 7.20
C PRO A 63 -44.67 28.73 7.82
N SER A 64 -43.79 29.26 6.97
CA SER A 64 -43.48 30.67 6.74
C SER A 64 -42.45 31.43 7.60
N SER A 65 -41.35 31.82 6.92
CA SER A 65 -40.96 33.22 6.62
C SER A 65 -39.48 33.52 6.92
N SER A 66 -38.78 33.93 5.86
CA SER A 66 -37.37 34.36 5.80
C SER A 66 -37.09 35.66 6.59
N PRO A 67 -35.81 36.05 6.71
CA PRO A 67 -35.38 37.13 5.83
C PRO A 67 -34.06 36.86 5.08
N ALA A 68 -33.93 37.59 3.97
CA ALA A 68 -32.76 37.71 3.13
C ALA A 68 -31.58 38.32 3.90
N GLY A 69 -30.41 37.69 3.75
CA GLY A 69 -29.10 38.28 4.05
C GLY A 69 -28.25 38.19 2.79
N SER A 70 -28.02 39.34 2.18
CA SER A 70 -27.19 39.55 1.00
C SER A 70 -25.72 39.25 1.26
N GLY A 71 -25.02 38.80 0.22
CA GLY A 71 -23.62 39.16 0.03
C GLY A 71 -22.59 38.14 0.52
N GLY A 72 -22.41 37.09 -0.25
CA GLY A 72 -21.17 36.34 -0.27
C GLY A 72 -21.04 35.71 -1.64
N SER A 73 -20.28 36.34 -2.52
CA SER A 73 -19.91 35.79 -3.81
C SER A 73 -19.51 34.33 -3.62
N SER A 74 -20.38 33.42 -4.04
CA SER A 74 -19.98 32.07 -4.37
C SER A 74 -19.06 32.22 -5.56
N GLY A 75 -17.79 32.54 -5.27
CA GLY A 75 -16.72 32.12 -6.14
C GLY A 75 -16.98 30.64 -6.34
N SER A 76 -17.20 30.24 -7.59
CA SER A 76 -16.83 28.90 -7.99
C SER A 76 -15.34 28.78 -7.67
N GLY A 77 -15.05 28.42 -6.43
CA GLY A 77 -13.80 27.81 -6.06
C GLY A 77 -13.82 26.53 -6.86
N GLY A 78 -13.24 26.59 -8.07
CA GLY A 78 -12.89 25.41 -8.80
C GLY A 78 -12.20 24.52 -7.79
N SER A 79 -12.81 23.36 -7.51
CA SER A 79 -12.17 22.34 -6.73
C SER A 79 -10.91 22.01 -7.53
N VAL A 80 -9.79 22.64 -7.16
CA VAL A 80 -8.48 22.11 -7.50
C VAL A 80 -8.54 20.72 -6.91
N SER A 81 -8.67 19.70 -7.76
CA SER A 81 -8.48 18.31 -7.35
C SER A 81 -7.07 18.27 -6.82
N GLU A 82 -6.96 18.50 -5.53
CA GLU A 82 -5.71 18.80 -4.90
C GLU A 82 -4.93 17.50 -4.85
N SER A 83 -3.92 17.38 -5.71
CA SER A 83 -3.15 16.15 -5.86
C SER A 83 -2.63 15.71 -4.49
N VAL A 84 -3.12 14.57 -4.02
CA VAL A 84 -2.61 13.90 -2.83
C VAL A 84 -1.40 13.05 -3.23
N PRO A 85 -0.37 12.97 -2.39
CA PRO A 85 0.78 12.13 -2.67
C PRO A 85 0.38 10.66 -2.79
N GLY A 86 1.02 9.96 -3.73
CA GLY A 86 0.92 8.51 -3.88
C GLY A 86 2.04 7.73 -3.20
N VAL A 87 2.04 6.43 -3.40
CA VAL A 87 3.09 5.50 -2.96
C VAL A 87 3.54 4.64 -4.14
N ILE A 88 4.81 4.27 -4.15
CA ILE A 88 5.37 3.26 -5.04
C ILE A 88 5.43 1.92 -4.32
N ASP A 89 4.90 0.88 -4.96
CA ASP A 89 5.13 -0.51 -4.58
C ASP A 89 6.04 -1.14 -5.63
N CYS A 90 7.30 -1.36 -5.27
CA CYS A 90 8.31 -1.92 -6.17
C CYS A 90 8.07 -3.39 -6.53
N GLY A 91 7.25 -4.13 -5.76
CA GLY A 91 6.78 -5.46 -6.13
C GLY A 91 5.68 -5.41 -7.20
N LYS A 92 5.16 -4.22 -7.54
CA LYS A 92 4.13 -3.99 -8.55
C LYS A 92 4.66 -3.18 -9.73
N SER A 93 5.10 -1.94 -9.48
CA SER A 93 5.58 -1.02 -10.51
C SER A 93 6.31 0.16 -9.89
N LEU A 94 7.46 0.55 -10.48
CA LEU A 94 8.19 1.76 -10.12
C LEU A 94 7.72 3.02 -10.86
N SER A 95 6.82 2.86 -11.84
CA SER A 95 6.35 3.95 -12.70
C SER A 95 4.87 4.28 -12.52
N LYS A 96 4.25 3.76 -11.45
CA LYS A 96 2.83 4.00 -11.13
C LYS A 96 2.66 4.35 -9.66
N LEU A 97 2.21 5.56 -9.39
CA LEU A 97 1.79 5.98 -8.05
C LEU A 97 0.44 5.37 -7.68
N GLU A 98 0.37 4.80 -6.49
CA GLU A 98 -0.85 4.20 -5.95
C GLU A 98 -1.39 5.04 -4.80
N ILE A 99 -2.70 5.28 -4.83
CA ILE A 99 -3.43 5.93 -3.75
C ILE A 99 -4.08 4.85 -2.90
N ARG A 100 -3.77 4.84 -1.60
CA ARG A 100 -4.33 3.90 -0.62
C ARG A 100 -4.15 2.42 -1.01
N PRO A 101 -2.93 1.97 -1.33
CA PRO A 101 -2.70 0.57 -1.69
C PRO A 101 -2.96 -0.36 -0.50
N LYS A 102 -3.40 -1.60 -0.77
CA LYS A 102 -3.63 -2.60 0.27
C LYS A 102 -2.35 -3.31 0.73
N SER A 103 -1.27 -3.18 -0.04
CA SER A 103 0.06 -3.72 0.24
C SER A 103 1.13 -2.73 -0.20
N ILE A 104 2.29 -2.75 0.45
CA ILE A 104 3.48 -1.99 0.05
C ILE A 104 4.69 -2.88 0.31
N LEU A 105 5.43 -3.28 -0.73
CA LEU A 105 6.72 -3.93 -0.54
C LEU A 105 7.76 -2.92 -0.04
N LEU A 106 8.38 -3.18 1.12
CA LEU A 106 9.35 -2.27 1.75
C LEU A 106 10.79 -2.62 1.38
N ALA A 107 11.09 -3.90 1.19
CA ALA A 107 12.39 -4.41 0.81
C ALA A 107 12.38 -4.85 -0.66
N CYS A 108 12.68 -3.94 -1.58
CA CYS A 108 12.47 -4.18 -3.02
C CYS A 108 13.43 -5.19 -3.64
N SER A 109 14.68 -5.27 -3.15
CA SER A 109 15.72 -6.09 -3.80
C SER A 109 15.59 -7.57 -3.47
N ASP A 110 15.07 -7.88 -2.29
CA ASP A 110 15.07 -9.21 -1.68
C ASP A 110 13.66 -9.66 -1.26
N SER A 111 12.67 -8.76 -1.34
CA SER A 111 11.25 -9.03 -1.04
C SER A 111 11.00 -9.62 0.36
N THR A 112 11.91 -9.40 1.29
CA THR A 112 11.89 -10.02 2.62
C THR A 112 10.94 -9.32 3.59
N ALA A 113 10.57 -8.07 3.33
CA ALA A 113 9.73 -7.30 4.23
C ALA A 113 8.74 -6.41 3.48
N GLY A 114 7.53 -6.30 4.02
CA GLY A 114 6.50 -5.44 3.44
C GLY A 114 5.29 -5.28 4.34
N LEU A 115 4.31 -4.55 3.82
CA LEU A 115 3.05 -4.27 4.45
C LEU A 115 1.93 -4.92 3.65
N GLN A 116 0.94 -5.46 4.34
CA GLN A 116 -0.22 -6.10 3.73
C GLN A 116 -1.48 -5.84 4.57
N ASN A 117 -2.64 -6.18 4.01
CA ASN A 117 -3.94 -6.02 4.64
C ASN A 117 -4.17 -4.58 5.17
N LEU A 118 -3.66 -3.59 4.44
CA LEU A 118 -3.71 -2.19 4.85
C LEU A 118 -5.13 -1.63 4.73
N THR A 119 -5.58 -1.03 5.82
CA THR A 119 -6.84 -0.28 5.92
C THR A 119 -6.53 1.16 6.29
N TRP A 120 -6.73 2.08 5.34
CA TRP A 120 -6.40 3.49 5.50
C TRP A 120 -7.49 4.23 6.25
N SER A 121 -7.15 4.75 7.43
CA SER A 121 -8.01 5.67 8.20
C SER A 121 -7.92 7.09 7.68
N HIS A 122 -6.77 7.48 7.12
CA HIS A 122 -6.54 8.82 6.60
C HIS A 122 -5.53 8.81 5.46
N TRP A 123 -5.70 9.74 4.52
CA TRP A 123 -4.79 9.96 3.39
C TRP A 123 -4.84 11.42 2.96
N GLY A 124 -3.71 12.13 3.02
CA GLY A 124 -3.57 13.49 2.52
C GLY A 124 -3.45 14.56 3.61
N ARG A 125 -4.00 15.75 3.34
CA ARG A 125 -3.67 16.97 4.08
C ARG A 125 -4.46 17.10 5.38
N ASN A 126 -3.83 16.76 6.52
CA ASN A 126 -4.38 17.04 7.86
C ASN A 126 -3.35 17.58 8.86
N THR A 127 -2.11 17.82 8.44
CA THR A 127 -1.07 18.26 9.38
C THR A 127 -0.49 19.58 8.91
N LEU A 128 -0.92 20.66 9.54
CA LEU A 128 -0.21 21.94 9.45
C LEU A 128 1.04 21.81 10.33
N THR A 129 2.21 21.86 9.71
CA THR A 129 3.52 21.88 10.36
C THR A 129 4.14 23.26 10.21
N GLY A 130 4.67 23.86 11.27
CA GLY A 130 5.30 25.18 11.21
C GLY A 130 5.13 25.94 12.52
N SER A 131 6.01 26.93 12.75
CA SER A 131 5.85 27.87 13.86
C SER A 131 4.67 28.81 13.55
N PRO A 132 3.91 29.30 14.55
CA PRO A 132 2.87 30.29 14.32
C PRO A 132 3.38 31.55 13.57
N ASP A 133 4.67 31.85 13.68
CA ASP A 133 5.32 33.00 13.03
C ASP A 133 5.64 32.79 11.53
N ASP A 134 5.88 31.55 11.08
CA ASP A 134 6.20 31.24 9.67
C ASP A 134 4.97 30.90 8.82
N GLY A 135 3.81 30.80 9.47
CA GLY A 135 2.57 30.31 8.87
C GLY A 135 2.53 28.78 8.78
N PRO A 136 1.34 28.19 8.89
CA PRO A 136 1.19 26.74 8.86
C PRO A 136 1.52 26.17 7.47
N THR A 137 2.56 25.34 7.37
CA THR A 137 2.91 24.63 6.15
C THR A 137 2.11 23.33 6.08
N PRO A 138 1.28 23.10 5.05
CA PRO A 138 0.57 21.85 4.90
C PRO A 138 1.56 20.70 4.65
N SER A 139 1.65 19.78 5.59
CA SER A 139 2.31 18.48 5.43
C SER A 139 1.25 17.43 5.20
N ALA A 140 1.34 16.69 4.09
CA ALA A 140 0.47 15.55 3.86
C ALA A 140 1.01 14.34 4.62
N THR A 141 0.10 13.58 5.21
CA THR A 141 0.38 12.32 5.89
C THR A 141 -0.66 11.29 5.47
N ALA A 142 -0.39 10.02 5.67
CA ALA A 142 -1.42 8.98 5.56
C ALA A 142 -1.27 8.00 6.70
N THR A 143 -2.38 7.49 7.22
CA THR A 143 -2.36 6.51 8.30
C THR A 143 -3.21 5.30 7.98
N ALA A 144 -2.70 4.12 8.32
CA ALA A 144 -3.36 2.85 8.16
C ALA A 144 -3.11 1.93 9.34
N THR A 145 -3.96 0.93 9.48
CA THR A 145 -3.67 -0.30 10.22
C THR A 145 -3.49 -1.45 9.23
N GLY A 146 -2.75 -2.47 9.62
CA GLY A 146 -2.56 -3.67 8.81
C GLY A 146 -1.54 -4.60 9.44
N GLU A 147 -0.85 -5.35 8.60
CA GLU A 147 0.18 -6.29 9.01
C GLU A 147 1.51 -5.96 8.34
N PHE A 148 2.57 -6.02 9.12
CA PHE A 148 3.94 -6.08 8.61
C PHE A 148 4.31 -7.55 8.46
N PHE A 149 4.77 -7.96 7.27
CA PHE A 149 5.36 -9.28 7.08
C PHE A 149 6.89 -9.17 7.03
N LEU A 150 7.54 -10.19 7.57
CA LEU A 150 8.99 -10.39 7.50
C LEU A 150 9.26 -11.87 7.21
N ASN A 151 10.01 -12.14 6.15
CA ASN A 151 10.57 -13.46 5.88
C ASN A 151 11.79 -13.65 6.78
N ASP A 152 11.83 -14.76 7.53
CA ASP A 152 12.95 -15.06 8.42
C ASP A 152 14.22 -15.49 7.66
N CYS A 153 14.07 -15.93 6.41
CA CYS A 153 15.15 -16.39 5.52
C CYS A 153 16.03 -17.50 6.10
N ASP A 154 15.50 -18.39 6.93
CA ASP A 154 16.18 -19.60 7.39
C ASP A 154 15.73 -20.84 6.58
N PRO A 155 16.64 -21.62 5.99
CA PRO A 155 18.07 -21.35 5.79
C PRO A 155 18.37 -20.34 4.66
N ASP A 156 17.40 -20.09 3.78
CA ASP A 156 17.48 -19.09 2.71
C ASP A 156 16.11 -18.43 2.46
N CYS A 157 16.09 -17.28 1.79
CA CYS A 157 14.86 -16.51 1.58
C CYS A 157 13.84 -17.18 0.64
N ALA A 158 14.24 -18.15 -0.19
CA ALA A 158 13.31 -18.85 -1.07
C ALA A 158 12.52 -19.93 -0.32
N THR A 159 13.13 -20.55 0.70
CA THR A 159 12.48 -21.58 1.53
C THR A 159 11.98 -21.09 2.89
N GLY A 160 12.38 -19.89 3.31
CA GLY A 160 11.98 -19.30 4.59
C GLY A 160 10.48 -19.01 4.70
N HIS A 161 10.07 -18.55 5.89
CA HIS A 161 8.68 -18.33 6.22
C HIS A 161 8.37 -16.85 6.51
N ALA A 162 7.25 -16.39 5.96
CA ALA A 162 6.74 -15.06 6.28
C ALA A 162 6.02 -15.08 7.62
N HIS A 163 6.51 -14.28 8.57
CA HIS A 163 5.85 -13.98 9.83
C HIS A 163 5.13 -12.64 9.74
N THR A 164 3.91 -12.55 10.28
CA THR A 164 3.12 -11.32 10.27
C THR A 164 2.97 -10.70 11.65
N TYR A 165 2.96 -9.38 11.69
CA TYR A 165 2.89 -8.59 12.93
C TYR A 165 1.89 -7.43 12.78
N PRO A 166 0.94 -7.27 13.71
CA PRO A 166 -0.05 -6.19 13.62
C PRO A 166 0.61 -4.83 13.81
N VAL A 167 0.33 -3.90 12.91
CA VAL A 167 1.02 -2.62 12.84
C VAL A 167 0.08 -1.46 12.51
N LYS A 168 0.40 -0.29 13.08
CA LYS A 168 -0.08 1.00 12.60
C LYS A 168 1.01 1.64 11.74
N VAL A 169 0.63 2.07 10.54
CA VAL A 169 1.51 2.66 9.53
C VAL A 169 1.21 4.15 9.42
N THR A 170 2.26 4.95 9.37
CA THR A 170 2.20 6.37 9.04
C THR A 170 3.10 6.65 7.85
N LEU A 171 2.55 7.17 6.77
CA LEU A 171 3.30 7.69 5.65
C LEU A 171 3.55 9.19 5.82
N SER A 172 4.78 9.60 5.53
CA SER A 172 5.27 10.97 5.70
C SER A 172 6.38 11.27 4.71
N VAL A 173 6.88 12.51 4.74
CA VAL A 173 7.88 13.05 3.81
C VAL A 173 7.37 13.02 2.38
N VAL A 174 6.96 14.18 1.88
CA VAL A 174 6.40 14.31 0.54
C VAL A 174 7.48 14.86 -0.40
N ASN A 175 7.72 14.13 -1.48
CA ASN A 175 8.65 14.52 -2.54
C ASN A 175 7.90 14.70 -3.86
N SER A 176 8.48 15.51 -4.76
CA SER A 176 8.01 15.63 -6.15
C SER A 176 8.32 14.35 -6.93
N SER A 177 7.37 13.88 -7.73
CA SER A 177 7.51 12.71 -8.58
C SER A 177 8.13 13.09 -9.94
N PRO A 178 9.07 12.30 -10.50
CA PRO A 178 9.56 12.50 -11.85
C PRO A 178 8.59 11.95 -12.93
N LEU A 179 7.56 11.18 -12.57
CA LEU A 179 6.64 10.56 -13.52
C LEU A 179 5.77 11.58 -14.27
N LYS A 180 5.35 12.63 -13.57
CA LYS A 180 4.50 13.69 -14.11
C LYS A 180 4.66 14.96 -13.29
N SER A 181 4.75 16.10 -13.96
CA SER A 181 4.80 17.41 -13.31
C SER A 181 3.57 17.63 -12.41
N GLY A 182 3.82 17.98 -11.14
CA GLY A 182 2.79 18.21 -10.14
C GLY A 182 2.38 16.99 -9.33
N ASP A 183 2.80 15.78 -9.72
CA ASP A 183 2.60 14.60 -8.90
C ASP A 183 3.59 14.56 -7.73
N THR A 184 3.16 14.01 -6.61
CA THR A 184 3.98 13.86 -5.41
C THR A 184 3.84 12.46 -4.84
N TYR A 185 4.79 12.05 -4.01
CA TYR A 185 4.78 10.73 -3.37
C TYR A 185 5.30 10.79 -1.94
N PHE A 186 4.87 9.82 -1.12
CA PHE A 186 5.41 9.60 0.21
C PHE A 186 6.74 8.86 0.12
N ALA A 187 7.77 9.41 0.75
CA ALA A 187 9.13 8.85 0.74
C ALA A 187 9.48 8.12 2.05
N ARG A 188 8.59 8.11 3.05
CA ARG A 188 8.84 7.45 4.33
C ARG A 188 7.60 6.74 4.86
N ALA A 189 7.80 5.51 5.33
CA ALA A 189 6.85 4.77 6.14
C ALA A 189 7.40 4.57 7.56
N SER A 190 6.59 4.88 8.57
CA SER A 190 6.89 4.63 9.98
C SER A 190 5.87 3.67 10.57
N LEU A 191 6.35 2.71 11.34
CA LEU A 191 5.61 1.57 11.86
C LEU A 191 5.53 1.65 13.39
N THR A 192 4.35 1.38 13.93
CA THR A 192 4.12 1.23 15.37
C THR A 192 3.42 -0.10 15.63
N TRP A 193 4.10 -1.01 16.33
CA TRP A 193 3.60 -2.34 16.64
C TRP A 193 2.36 -2.27 17.56
N GLN A 194 1.30 -2.99 17.20
CA GLN A 194 0.01 -3.00 17.92
C GLN A 194 -0.21 -4.28 18.73
N GLY A 195 0.82 -5.14 18.86
CA GLY A 195 0.70 -6.42 19.55
C GLY A 195 2.01 -7.19 19.49
N ALA A 196 1.97 -8.41 18.95
CA ALA A 196 3.16 -9.21 18.66
C ALA A 196 4.19 -8.37 17.88
N LYS A 197 5.46 -8.52 18.24
CA LYS A 197 6.58 -7.74 17.68
C LYS A 197 7.55 -8.65 16.95
N PRO A 198 8.16 -8.16 15.87
CA PRO A 198 9.24 -8.87 15.20
C PRO A 198 10.48 -8.97 16.10
N PRO A 199 11.48 -9.79 15.72
CA PRO A 199 12.74 -9.91 16.45
C PRO A 199 13.39 -8.56 16.77
N ALA A 200 14.10 -8.51 17.88
CA ALA A 200 14.79 -7.29 18.33
C ALA A 200 15.74 -6.77 17.22
N GLY A 201 15.75 -5.45 17.01
CA GLY A 201 16.55 -4.81 15.96
C GLY A 201 15.83 -4.60 14.62
N THR A 202 14.60 -5.12 14.46
CA THR A 202 13.78 -4.83 13.28
C THR A 202 13.49 -3.33 13.16
N LYS A 203 13.70 -2.76 11.97
CA LYS A 203 13.49 -1.34 11.71
C LYS A 203 11.99 -1.00 11.84
N THR A 204 11.71 0.17 12.39
CA THR A 204 10.34 0.74 12.47
C THR A 204 10.15 1.90 11.50
N THR A 205 11.19 2.32 10.78
CA THR A 205 11.10 3.36 9.77
C THR A 205 11.81 2.89 8.50
N PHE A 206 11.12 3.05 7.38
CA PHE A 206 11.56 2.62 6.06
C PHE A 206 11.51 3.82 5.11
N VAL A 207 12.54 3.96 4.30
CA VAL A 207 12.53 4.86 3.14
C VAL A 207 11.78 4.12 2.04
N LEU A 208 10.76 4.76 1.49
CA LEU A 208 10.01 4.22 0.36
C LEU A 208 10.76 4.49 -0.93
N GLN A 209 10.63 3.56 -1.88
CA GLN A 209 11.31 3.66 -3.16
C GLN A 209 10.88 4.92 -3.93
N ASP A 210 11.83 5.57 -4.57
CA ASP A 210 11.55 6.66 -5.49
C ASP A 210 10.81 6.15 -6.74
N PRO A 211 9.87 6.92 -7.29
CA PRO A 211 9.30 6.61 -8.60
C PRO A 211 10.38 6.80 -9.66
N THR A 212 10.52 5.82 -10.55
CA THR A 212 11.40 5.94 -11.72
C THR A 212 10.55 6.10 -12.97
N ALA A 213 10.87 7.13 -13.76
CA ALA A 213 10.34 7.22 -15.11
C ALA A 213 10.91 6.05 -15.92
N SER A 214 10.02 5.27 -16.55
CA SER A 214 10.40 4.22 -17.51
C SER A 214 10.99 4.82 -18.78
#